data_AF-A0A1A3BL06-F1
#
_entry.id   AF-A0A1A3BL06-F1
#
_cell.length_a   1.000
_cell.length_b   1.000
_cell.length_c   1.000
_cell.angle_alpha   90.00
_cell.angle_beta   90.00
_cell.angle_gamma   90.00
#
_symmetry.space_group_name_H-M   'P 1'
#
loop_
_entity.id
_entity.type
_entity.pdbx_description
1 polymer ?
#
loop_
_entity_poly.entity_id
_entity_poly.type
_entity_poly.pdbx_seq_one_letter_code
_entity_poly.pdbx_strand_id
1 'polypeptide(L)'
;MPTSDNADPAAVAACSQFATVLDGSSSYYGEFADSFEGSSYADPAVRTTNVTGRTALRESAALAMKAADTPGLSPDIASPMRLWSLGATKLLMKMGLRMSGDDLNRTASEMNNEATKAQEACAAAGTHA
;
A
#
# COMPACT_ATOMS: atom_id res chain seq x y z
N MET A 1 -10.92 32.52 7.16
CA MET A 1 -10.55 31.21 6.58
C MET A 1 -11.25 30.16 7.41
N PRO A 2 -12.03 29.22 6.84
CA PRO A 2 -12.70 28.22 7.65
C PRO A 2 -11.65 27.28 8.25
N THR A 3 -11.74 27.07 9.56
CA THR A 3 -10.85 26.21 10.35
C THR A 3 -11.21 24.74 10.16
N SER A 4 -10.20 23.88 10.27
CA SER A 4 -10.18 22.43 10.06
C SER A 4 -11.00 21.60 11.08
N ASP A 5 -12.11 22.13 11.60
CA ASP A 5 -12.80 21.57 12.79
C ASP A 5 -13.83 20.46 12.49
N ASN A 6 -13.99 20.01 11.24
CA ASN A 6 -15.03 19.04 10.84
C ASN A 6 -14.51 17.79 10.11
N ALA A 7 -13.22 17.47 10.18
CA ALA A 7 -12.74 16.20 9.62
C ALA A 7 -13.33 15.03 10.41
N ASP A 8 -13.94 14.06 9.73
CA ASP A 8 -14.50 12.87 10.37
C ASP A 8 -13.38 12.13 11.14
N PRO A 9 -13.51 11.92 12.47
CA PRO A 9 -12.50 11.23 13.26
C PRO A 9 -12.16 9.82 12.73
N ALA A 10 -13.13 9.12 12.13
CA ALA A 10 -12.90 7.83 11.50
C ALA A 10 -12.02 7.97 10.25
N ALA A 11 -12.27 9.00 9.43
CA ALA A 11 -11.44 9.32 8.28
C ALA A 11 -10.03 9.70 8.71
N VAL A 12 -9.85 10.56 9.72
CA VAL A 12 -8.52 10.96 10.22
C VAL A 12 -7.73 9.72 10.65
N ALA A 13 -8.33 8.86 11.48
CA ALA A 13 -7.67 7.65 11.96
C ALA A 13 -7.27 6.69 10.82
N ALA A 14 -8.21 6.41 9.90
CA ALA A 14 -7.96 5.50 8.79
C ALA A 14 -6.91 6.04 7.80
N CYS A 15 -7.02 7.32 7.43
CA CYS A 15 -6.14 7.98 6.48
C CYS A 15 -4.72 8.10 7.01
N SER A 16 -4.53 8.49 8.29
CA SER A 16 -3.20 8.51 8.91
C SER A 16 -2.57 7.12 8.98
N GLN A 17 -3.35 6.10 9.36
CA GLN A 17 -2.83 4.73 9.39
C GLN A 17 -2.45 4.23 8.00
N PHE A 18 -3.28 4.50 6.99
CA PHE A 18 -3.02 4.10 5.62
C PHE A 18 -1.81 4.85 5.02
N ALA A 19 -1.60 6.13 5.35
CA ALA A 19 -0.42 6.87 4.95
C ALA A 19 0.87 6.22 5.46
N THR A 20 0.90 5.76 6.72
CA THR A 20 2.04 4.99 7.26
C THR A 20 2.26 3.68 6.50
N VAL A 21 1.17 3.00 6.09
CA VAL A 21 1.25 1.79 5.27
C VAL A 21 1.89 2.07 3.91
N LEU A 22 1.48 3.16 3.24
CA LEU A 22 2.03 3.55 1.95
C LEU A 22 3.53 3.85 2.03
N ASP A 23 3.96 4.62 3.03
CA ASP A 23 5.37 4.99 3.22
C ASP A 23 6.27 3.76 3.43
N GLY A 24 5.86 2.85 4.33
CA GLY A 24 6.59 1.61 4.58
C GLY A 24 6.61 0.71 3.36
N SER A 25 5.47 0.49 2.72
CA SER A 25 5.36 -0.40 1.55
C SER A 25 6.17 0.09 0.34
N SER A 26 6.21 1.41 0.11
CA SER A 26 7.03 2.03 -0.93
C SER A 26 8.51 1.74 -0.71
N SER A 27 9.01 1.95 0.52
CA SER A 27 10.40 1.71 0.87
C SER A 27 10.83 0.27 0.62
N TYR A 28 10.07 -0.70 1.14
CA TYR A 28 10.44 -2.13 1.02
C TYR A 28 10.27 -2.68 -0.40
N TYR A 29 9.27 -2.21 -1.15
CA TYR A 29 9.15 -2.58 -2.56
C TYR A 29 10.26 -1.96 -3.40
N GLY A 30 10.64 -0.70 -3.11
CA GLY A 30 11.75 0.00 -3.73
C GLY A 30 13.07 -0.75 -3.56
N GLU A 31 13.44 -1.14 -2.34
CA GLU A 31 14.66 -1.92 -2.09
C GLU A 31 14.69 -3.25 -2.88
N PHE A 32 13.54 -3.94 -2.97
CA PHE A 32 13.44 -5.14 -3.80
C PHE A 32 13.59 -4.80 -5.29
N ALA A 33 12.86 -3.80 -5.79
CA ALA A 33 12.86 -3.41 -7.18
C ALA A 33 14.25 -2.98 -7.65
N ASP A 34 14.94 -2.16 -6.85
CA ASP A 34 16.31 -1.70 -7.11
C ASP A 34 17.30 -2.86 -7.15
N SER A 35 17.18 -3.82 -6.22
CA SER A 35 18.03 -5.02 -6.24
C SER A 35 17.74 -5.93 -7.44
N PHE A 36 16.50 -5.91 -7.93
CA PHE A 36 16.04 -6.75 -9.03
C PHE A 36 16.38 -6.14 -10.40
N GLU A 37 16.53 -4.82 -10.48
CA GLU A 37 16.88 -4.11 -11.71
C GLU A 37 18.24 -4.62 -12.25
N GLY A 38 18.23 -5.12 -13.49
CA GLY A 38 19.43 -5.70 -14.11
C GLY A 38 19.89 -7.03 -13.50
N SER A 39 19.13 -7.62 -12.58
CA SER A 39 19.46 -8.86 -11.87
C SER A 39 18.37 -9.92 -12.04
N SER A 40 18.39 -10.95 -11.20
CA SER A 40 17.41 -12.03 -11.17
C SER A 40 17.25 -12.61 -9.76
N TYR A 41 16.22 -13.44 -9.55
CA TYR A 41 16.01 -14.15 -8.29
C TYR A 41 17.15 -15.09 -7.85
N ALA A 42 18.14 -15.36 -8.71
CA ALA A 42 19.34 -16.10 -8.34
C ALA A 42 20.29 -15.27 -7.46
N ASP A 43 20.25 -13.95 -7.58
CA ASP A 43 21.12 -13.01 -6.86
C ASP A 43 20.84 -13.04 -5.35
N PRO A 44 21.86 -13.26 -4.49
CA PRO A 44 21.70 -13.20 -3.04
C PRO A 44 21.07 -11.91 -2.50
N ALA A 45 21.35 -10.76 -3.12
CA ALA A 45 20.75 -9.48 -2.73
C ALA A 45 19.23 -9.52 -2.98
N VAL A 46 18.82 -9.89 -4.21
CA VAL A 46 17.41 -10.06 -4.59
C VAL A 46 16.69 -11.05 -3.69
N ARG A 47 17.32 -12.18 -3.33
CA ARG A 47 16.69 -13.16 -2.42
C ARG A 47 16.42 -12.56 -1.04
N THR A 48 17.36 -11.77 -0.54
CA THR A 48 17.26 -11.14 0.79
C THR A 48 16.17 -10.07 0.78
N THR A 49 16.22 -9.14 -0.17
CA THR A 49 15.22 -8.07 -0.32
C THR A 49 13.83 -8.63 -0.64
N ASN A 50 13.72 -9.74 -1.39
CA ASN A 50 12.44 -10.40 -1.65
C ASN A 50 11.82 -10.97 -0.37
N VAL A 51 12.61 -11.55 0.54
CA VAL A 51 12.08 -12.05 1.82
C VAL A 51 11.61 -10.90 2.71
N THR A 52 12.42 -9.85 2.82
CA THR A 52 12.07 -8.64 3.59
C THR A 52 10.83 -7.97 3.00
N GLY A 53 10.83 -7.68 1.69
CA GLY A 53 9.71 -7.04 0.99
C GLY A 53 8.41 -7.83 1.07
N ARG A 54 8.46 -9.17 0.97
CA ARG A 54 7.27 -10.02 1.17
C ARG A 54 6.74 -9.98 2.61
N THR A 55 7.64 -9.90 3.59
CA THR A 55 7.23 -9.82 5.00
C THR A 55 6.54 -8.49 5.27
N ALA A 56 7.16 -7.39 4.82
CA ALA A 56 6.59 -6.06 4.92
C ALA A 56 5.26 -5.95 4.17
N LEU A 57 5.17 -6.40 2.91
CA LEU A 57 3.91 -6.35 2.14
C LEU A 57 2.77 -7.11 2.80
N ARG A 58 3.05 -8.24 3.47
CA ARG A 58 2.04 -8.97 4.22
C ARG A 58 1.51 -8.13 5.39
N GLU A 59 2.40 -7.49 6.14
CA GLU A 59 2.03 -6.61 7.25
C GLU A 59 1.26 -5.38 6.75
N SER A 60 1.77 -4.70 5.72
CA SER A 60 1.12 -3.59 5.04
C SER A 60 -0.28 -3.95 4.55
N ALA A 61 -0.47 -5.12 3.94
CA ALA A 61 -1.79 -5.58 3.51
C ALA A 61 -2.76 -5.71 4.69
N ALA A 62 -2.32 -6.30 5.81
CA ALA A 62 -3.14 -6.43 7.00
C ALA A 62 -3.49 -5.06 7.61
N LEU A 63 -2.52 -4.15 7.67
CA LEU A 63 -2.71 -2.80 8.19
C LEU A 63 -3.64 -1.95 7.30
N ALA A 64 -3.55 -2.09 5.97
CA ALA A 64 -4.45 -1.44 5.03
C ALA A 64 -5.90 -1.94 5.18
N MET A 65 -6.12 -3.26 5.35
CA MET A 65 -7.46 -3.77 5.67
C MET A 65 -7.96 -3.23 6.99
N LYS A 66 -7.11 -3.22 8.02
CA LYS A 66 -7.46 -2.67 9.33
C LYS A 66 -7.86 -1.20 9.25
N ALA A 67 -7.14 -0.38 8.48
CA ALA A 67 -7.50 1.01 8.24
C ALA A 67 -8.85 1.12 7.54
N ALA A 68 -9.09 0.29 6.52
CA ALA A 68 -10.36 0.26 5.79
C ALA A 68 -11.56 -0.22 6.62
N ASP A 69 -11.33 -1.02 7.66
CA ASP A 69 -12.35 -1.52 8.57
C ASP A 69 -12.58 -0.61 9.79
N THR A 70 -12.05 0.62 9.75
CA THR A 70 -12.33 1.64 10.76
C THR A 70 -13.85 1.87 10.88
N PRO A 71 -14.45 1.72 12.08
CA PRO A 71 -15.88 1.91 12.26
C PRO A 71 -16.34 3.32 11.86
N GLY A 72 -17.41 3.40 11.07
CA GLY A 72 -17.95 4.68 10.58
C GLY A 72 -17.23 5.25 9.36
N LEU A 73 -16.17 4.60 8.87
CA LEU A 73 -15.44 5.07 7.69
C LEU A 73 -16.32 5.03 6.43
N SER A 74 -16.28 6.13 5.67
CA SER A 74 -16.96 6.23 4.38
C SER A 74 -16.48 5.13 3.41
N PRO A 75 -17.39 4.46 2.67
CA PRO A 75 -17.02 3.51 1.62
C PRO A 75 -16.10 4.08 0.55
N ASP A 76 -16.16 5.38 0.28
CA ASP A 76 -15.31 6.04 -0.72
C ASP A 76 -13.83 6.08 -0.29
N ILE A 77 -13.56 6.03 1.02
CA ILE A 77 -12.21 5.90 1.58
C ILE A 77 -11.87 4.42 1.80
N ALA A 78 -12.79 3.66 2.38
CA ALA A 78 -12.57 2.26 2.75
C ALA A 78 -12.32 1.35 1.52
N SER A 79 -13.07 1.55 0.43
CA SER A 79 -12.99 0.68 -0.75
C SER A 79 -11.61 0.69 -1.41
N PRO A 80 -11.00 1.85 -1.74
CA PRO A 80 -9.65 1.86 -2.31
C PRO A 80 -8.60 1.29 -1.34
N MET A 81 -8.73 1.50 -0.01
CA MET A 81 -7.82 0.88 0.97
C MET A 81 -7.91 -0.66 0.96
N ARG A 82 -9.13 -1.23 0.84
CA ARG A 82 -9.32 -2.69 0.70
C ARG A 82 -8.73 -3.21 -0.59
N LEU A 83 -9.00 -2.53 -1.71
CA LEU A 83 -8.47 -2.90 -3.01
C LEU A 83 -6.94 -2.84 -3.03
N TRP A 84 -6.36 -1.82 -2.41
CA TRP A 84 -4.91 -1.71 -2.21
C TRP A 84 -4.36 -2.91 -1.44
N SER A 85 -5.00 -3.33 -0.34
CA SER A 85 -4.58 -4.51 0.43
C SER A 85 -4.63 -5.81 -0.38
N LEU A 86 -5.69 -5.99 -1.17
CA LEU A 86 -5.81 -7.13 -2.08
C LEU A 86 -4.70 -7.09 -3.15
N GLY A 87 -4.38 -5.90 -3.66
CA GLY A 87 -3.23 -5.66 -4.53
C GLY A 87 -1.90 -6.03 -3.88
N ALA A 88 -1.67 -5.61 -2.63
CA ALA A 88 -0.47 -5.96 -1.86
C ALA A 88 -0.34 -7.48 -1.65
N THR A 89 -1.46 -8.16 -1.36
CA THR A 89 -1.50 -9.61 -1.24
C THR A 89 -1.22 -10.30 -2.58
N LYS A 90 -1.76 -9.78 -3.68
CA LYS A 90 -1.48 -10.25 -5.05
C LYS A 90 0.01 -10.09 -5.36
N LEU A 91 0.60 -8.94 -5.08
CA LEU A 91 2.03 -8.68 -5.30
C LEU A 91 2.92 -9.62 -4.48
N LEU A 92 2.61 -9.80 -3.20
CA LEU A 92 3.26 -10.77 -2.31
C LEU A 92 3.30 -12.19 -2.90
N MET A 93 2.18 -12.64 -3.47
CA MET A 93 2.08 -13.95 -4.11
C MET A 93 2.96 -14.02 -5.37
N LYS A 94 2.91 -12.99 -6.22
CA LYS A 94 3.73 -12.93 -7.44
C LYS A 94 5.23 -12.92 -7.15
N MET A 95 5.66 -12.18 -6.13
CA MET A 95 7.04 -12.16 -5.64
C MET A 95 7.48 -13.54 -5.11
N GLY A 96 6.58 -14.26 -4.44
CA GLY A 96 6.82 -15.63 -3.97
C GLY A 96 6.91 -16.65 -5.10
N LEU A 97 6.10 -16.47 -6.15
CA LEU A 97 6.12 -17.27 -7.38
C LEU A 97 7.24 -16.87 -8.34
N ARG A 98 8.02 -15.84 -7.99
CA ARG A 98 9.15 -15.32 -8.78
C ARG A 98 8.74 -14.91 -10.20
N MET A 99 7.59 -14.24 -10.31
CA MET A 99 7.10 -13.74 -11.60
C MET A 99 8.02 -12.63 -12.17
N SER A 100 7.84 -12.33 -13.46
CA SER A 100 8.62 -11.32 -14.17
C SER A 100 8.46 -9.92 -13.56
N GLY A 101 9.46 -9.05 -13.74
CA GLY A 101 9.40 -7.66 -13.30
C GLY A 101 8.17 -6.92 -13.85
N ASP A 102 7.78 -7.19 -15.11
CA ASP A 102 6.59 -6.60 -15.73
C ASP A 102 5.29 -7.00 -15.00
N ASP A 103 5.17 -8.26 -14.59
CA ASP A 103 4.00 -8.73 -13.83
C ASP A 103 3.90 -8.11 -12.44
N LEU A 104 5.05 -7.85 -11.80
CA LEU A 104 5.15 -7.15 -10.53
C LEU A 104 4.79 -5.67 -10.71
N ASN A 105 5.41 -5.00 -11.69
CA ASN A 105 5.21 -3.58 -11.98
C ASN A 105 3.76 -3.25 -12.33
N ARG A 106 3.09 -4.12 -13.10
CA ARG A 106 1.65 -3.98 -13.36
C ARG A 106 0.82 -4.01 -12.08
N THR A 107 1.15 -4.88 -11.13
CA THR A 107 0.43 -4.98 -9.85
C THR A 107 0.73 -3.79 -8.94
N ALA A 108 1.99 -3.34 -8.90
CA ALA A 108 2.38 -2.13 -8.19
C ALA A 108 1.66 -0.90 -8.78
N SER A 109 1.51 -0.82 -10.10
CA SER A 109 0.75 0.26 -10.77
C SER A 109 -0.74 0.22 -10.41
N GLU A 110 -1.35 -0.96 -10.38
CA GLU A 110 -2.73 -1.14 -9.90
C GLU A 110 -2.87 -0.65 -8.44
N MET A 111 -1.94 -1.04 -7.56
CA MET A 111 -1.92 -0.58 -6.18
C MET A 111 -1.76 0.92 -6.07
N ASN A 112 -0.86 1.54 -6.84
CA ASN A 112 -0.65 2.99 -6.82
C ASN A 112 -1.93 3.76 -7.21
N ASN A 113 -2.70 3.26 -8.18
CA ASN A 113 -3.99 3.86 -8.51
C ASN A 113 -4.98 3.84 -7.33
N GLU A 114 -5.03 2.73 -6.59
CA GLU A 114 -5.89 2.64 -5.39
C GLU A 114 -5.36 3.51 -4.24
N ALA A 115 -4.04 3.63 -4.10
CA ALA A 115 -3.43 4.55 -3.13
C ALA A 115 -3.82 6.00 -3.45
N THR A 116 -3.73 6.42 -4.72
CA THR A 116 -4.14 7.76 -5.15
C THR A 116 -5.62 8.01 -4.87
N LYS A 117 -6.51 7.07 -5.22
CA LYS A 117 -7.95 7.20 -4.91
C LYS A 117 -8.21 7.35 -3.41
N ALA A 118 -7.54 6.56 -2.57
CA ALA A 118 -7.67 6.66 -1.13
C ALA A 118 -7.18 8.02 -0.61
N GLN A 119 -6.04 8.51 -1.11
CA GLN A 119 -5.48 9.81 -0.75
C GLN A 119 -6.39 10.98 -1.18
N GLU A 120 -6.97 10.92 -2.38
CA GLU A 120 -7.95 11.90 -2.86
C GLU A 120 -9.21 11.91 -1.99
N ALA A 121 -9.74 10.73 -1.64
CA ALA A 121 -10.90 10.60 -0.77
C ALA A 121 -10.61 11.10 0.67
N CYS A 122 -9.42 10.79 1.19
CA CYS A 122 -8.92 11.31 2.46
C CYS A 122 -8.85 12.85 2.46
N ALA A 123 -8.30 13.45 1.40
CA ALA A 123 -8.23 14.90 1.27
C ALA A 123 -9.63 15.53 1.18
N ALA A 124 -10.56 14.90 0.44
CA ALA A 124 -11.95 15.35 0.34
C ALA A 124 -12.70 15.30 1.68
N ALA A 125 -12.36 14.35 2.56
CA ALA A 125 -12.89 14.25 3.91
C ALA A 125 -12.28 15.28 4.90
N GLY A 126 -11.43 16.19 4.42
CA GLY A 126 -10.76 17.19 5.25
C GLY A 126 -9.60 16.63 6.08
N THR A 127 -9.17 15.41 5.80
CA THR A 127 -7.99 14.84 6.45
C THR A 127 -6.74 15.34 5.72
N HIS A 128 -5.85 16.00 6.46
CA HIS A 128 -4.50 16.31 6.01
C HIS A 128 -3.58 15.26 6.64
N ALA A 129 -3.36 14.16 5.93
CA ALA A 129 -2.33 13.17 6.27
C ALA A 129 -1.04 13.50 5.53
#